data_AF-A0A2E8JPA2-F1
#
_entry.id   AF-A0A2E8JPA2-F1
#
_cell.length_a   1.000
_cell.length_b   1.000
_cell.length_c   1.000
_cell.angle_alpha   90.00
_cell.angle_beta   90.00
_cell.angle_gamma   90.00
#
_symmetry.space_group_name_H-M   'P 1'
#
loop_
_entity.id
_entity.type
_entity.pdbx_description
1 polymer ?
#
loop_
_entity_poly.entity_id
_entity_poly.type
_entity_poly.pdbx_seq_one_letter_code
_entity_poly.pdbx_strand_id
1 'polypeptide(L)'
;MNHVAKSRGFTITELMLAMTFISVLLLAIAMTIIQVATIYNKGMTLKEVNQSGRSIGDDIRRNISASGSFTLSTNYLTNPAGGRLCVDNYSYLWNYADAIQSGNPNVVRYATGGSRSGETIRLVKVPDPSGAYCARSGSTFVYATVRASDQDRASELLQSGDRLLSIHQFALTTSSAVADPATGQRLYQLSYTIGTGEVAALTTDRSSCLPPGAANANFSYCAVQQFELVIRAGNGVN
;
A
#
# COMPACT_ATOMS: atom_id res chain seq x y z
N MET A 1 -48.29 -41.61 -53.46
CA MET A 1 -46.90 -42.05 -53.67
C MET A 1 -46.00 -41.04 -52.99
N ASN A 2 -45.24 -41.48 -52.00
CA ASN A 2 -44.51 -40.63 -51.05
C ASN A 2 -43.31 -39.94 -51.73
N HIS A 3 -43.22 -38.62 -51.59
CA HIS A 3 -42.00 -37.87 -51.87
C HIS A 3 -40.93 -38.30 -50.86
N VAL A 4 -39.98 -39.13 -51.29
CA VAL A 4 -38.78 -39.43 -50.49
C VAL A 4 -37.94 -38.17 -50.42
N ALA A 5 -37.97 -37.50 -49.27
CA ALA A 5 -37.09 -36.37 -48.99
C ALA A 5 -35.63 -36.84 -49.05
N LYS A 6 -34.88 -36.30 -50.00
CA LYS A 6 -33.47 -36.62 -50.23
C LYS A 6 -32.64 -35.94 -49.14
N SER A 7 -32.32 -36.65 -48.04
CA SER A 7 -31.41 -36.14 -47.02
C SER A 7 -29.98 -36.11 -47.58
N ARG A 8 -29.44 -34.91 -47.79
CA ARG A 8 -28.02 -34.73 -48.09
C ARG A 8 -27.27 -34.76 -46.75
N GLY A 9 -26.49 -35.82 -46.52
CA GLY A 9 -25.55 -35.86 -45.41
C GLY A 9 -24.38 -34.92 -45.66
N PHE A 10 -23.80 -34.37 -44.58
CA PHE A 10 -22.56 -33.60 -44.66
C PHE A 10 -21.39 -34.51 -45.00
N THR A 11 -20.44 -33.99 -45.77
CA THR A 11 -19.18 -34.69 -45.99
C THR A 11 -18.32 -34.64 -44.73
N ILE A 12 -17.49 -35.67 -44.49
CA ILE A 12 -16.57 -35.69 -43.33
C ILE A 12 -15.65 -34.47 -43.36
N THR A 13 -15.26 -33.99 -44.55
CA THR A 13 -14.43 -32.79 -44.72
C THR A 13 -15.15 -31.50 -44.32
N GLU A 14 -16.43 -31.32 -44.70
CA GLU A 14 -17.23 -30.17 -44.24
C GLU A 14 -17.44 -30.18 -42.72
N LEU A 15 -17.69 -31.35 -42.14
CA LEU A 15 -17.86 -31.49 -40.70
C LEU A 15 -16.56 -31.17 -39.95
N MET A 16 -15.42 -31.67 -40.43
CA MET A 16 -14.12 -31.38 -39.83
C MET A 16 -13.76 -29.89 -39.94
N LEU A 17 -14.05 -29.24 -41.07
CA LEU A 17 -13.82 -27.80 -41.25
C LEU A 17 -14.73 -26.95 -40.34
N ALA A 18 -15.99 -27.35 -40.15
CA ALA A 18 -16.90 -26.67 -39.24
C ALA A 18 -16.44 -26.79 -37.78
N MET A 19 -16.02 -27.99 -37.36
CA MET A 19 -15.52 -28.22 -36.00
C MET A 19 -14.21 -27.48 -35.73
N THR A 20 -13.26 -27.45 -36.66
CA THR A 20 -12.01 -26.70 -36.48
C THR A 20 -12.26 -25.21 -36.36
N PHE A 21 -13.17 -24.66 -37.17
CA PHE A 21 -13.56 -23.25 -37.04
C PHE A 21 -14.17 -22.93 -35.68
N ILE A 22 -15.09 -23.77 -35.19
CA ILE A 22 -15.70 -23.60 -33.85
C ILE A 22 -14.62 -23.69 -32.76
N SER A 23 -13.69 -24.64 -32.85
CA SER A 23 -12.60 -24.78 -31.87
C SER A 23 -11.68 -23.56 -31.84
N VAL A 24 -11.29 -23.04 -33.00
CA VAL A 24 -10.46 -21.82 -33.08
C VAL A 24 -11.20 -20.61 -32.49
N LEU A 25 -12.49 -20.49 -32.77
CA LEU A 25 -13.33 -19.42 -32.22
C LEU A 25 -13.42 -19.51 -30.69
N LEU A 26 -13.63 -20.70 -30.14
CA LEU A 26 -13.68 -20.91 -28.69
C LEU A 26 -12.33 -20.60 -28.01
N LEU A 27 -11.22 -20.96 -28.64
CA LEU A 27 -9.88 -20.59 -28.14
C LEU A 27 -9.66 -19.08 -28.16
N ALA A 28 -10.08 -18.39 -29.22
CA ALA A 28 -9.99 -16.93 -29.30
C ALA A 28 -10.83 -16.28 -28.19
N ILE A 29 -12.07 -16.72 -27.97
CA ILE A 29 -12.93 -16.22 -26.90
C ILE A 29 -12.28 -16.46 -25.53
N ALA A 30 -11.77 -17.67 -25.27
CA ALA A 30 -11.11 -17.99 -24.01
C ALA A 30 -9.90 -17.07 -23.74
N MET A 31 -9.05 -16.84 -24.75
CA MET A 31 -7.91 -15.94 -24.63
C MET A 31 -8.33 -14.50 -24.34
N THR A 32 -9.39 -14.00 -24.99
CA THR A 32 -9.90 -12.65 -24.72
C THR A 32 -10.43 -12.51 -23.29
N ILE A 33 -11.14 -13.51 -22.77
CA ILE A 33 -11.66 -13.50 -21.39
C ILE A 33 -10.51 -13.44 -20.38
N ILE A 34 -9.44 -14.22 -20.60
CA ILE A 34 -8.25 -14.21 -19.74
C ILE A 34 -7.62 -12.82 -19.72
N GLN A 35 -7.45 -12.18 -20.89
CA GLN A 35 -6.87 -10.84 -20.97
C GLN A 35 -7.74 -9.79 -20.27
N VAL A 36 -9.05 -9.83 -20.46
CA VAL A 36 -10.00 -8.95 -19.78
C VAL A 36 -9.92 -9.13 -18.27
N ALA A 37 -9.86 -10.37 -17.77
CA ALA A 37 -9.72 -10.65 -16.35
C ALA A 37 -8.42 -10.09 -15.75
N THR A 38 -7.30 -10.21 -16.46
CA THR A 38 -6.01 -9.62 -16.06
C THR A 38 -6.08 -8.09 -16.00
N ILE A 39 -6.67 -7.44 -17.01
CA ILE A 39 -6.84 -5.97 -17.03
C ILE A 39 -7.75 -5.51 -15.89
N TYR A 40 -8.86 -6.23 -15.68
CA TYR A 40 -9.79 -5.94 -14.60
C TYR A 40 -9.12 -6.02 -13.22
N ASN A 41 -8.37 -7.11 -12.97
CA ASN A 41 -7.64 -7.28 -11.72
C ASN A 41 -6.60 -6.18 -11.55
N LYS A 42 -5.81 -5.87 -12.57
CA LYS A 42 -4.83 -4.80 -12.48
C LYS A 42 -5.48 -3.44 -12.19
N GLY A 43 -6.60 -3.15 -12.85
CA GLY A 43 -7.39 -1.94 -12.63
C GLY A 43 -7.91 -1.83 -11.20
N MET A 44 -8.38 -2.94 -10.62
CA MET A 44 -8.82 -3.00 -9.23
C MET A 44 -7.66 -2.78 -8.24
N THR A 45 -6.47 -3.39 -8.42
CA THR A 45 -5.32 -3.10 -7.53
C THR A 45 -4.93 -1.63 -7.63
N LEU A 46 -4.82 -1.09 -8.85
CA LEU A 46 -4.46 0.31 -9.04
C LEU A 46 -5.48 1.26 -8.40
N LYS A 47 -6.77 0.95 -8.49
CA LYS A 47 -7.83 1.71 -7.81
C LYS A 47 -7.61 1.69 -6.29
N GLU A 48 -7.36 0.52 -5.72
CA GLU A 48 -7.15 0.36 -4.27
C GLU A 48 -5.90 1.10 -3.79
N VAL A 49 -4.77 0.97 -4.49
CA VAL A 49 -3.53 1.73 -4.20
C VAL A 49 -3.80 3.23 -4.21
N ASN A 50 -4.51 3.73 -5.22
CA ASN A 50 -4.85 5.14 -5.33
C ASN A 50 -5.81 5.62 -4.24
N GLN A 51 -6.81 4.81 -3.89
CA GLN A 51 -7.78 5.13 -2.85
C GLN A 51 -7.12 5.16 -1.47
N SER A 52 -6.36 4.11 -1.12
CA SER A 52 -5.61 4.03 0.13
C SER A 52 -4.58 5.14 0.22
N GLY A 53 -3.81 5.37 -0.85
CA GLY A 53 -2.80 6.42 -0.89
C GLY A 53 -3.37 7.81 -0.67
N ARG A 54 -4.50 8.16 -1.32
CA ARG A 54 -5.18 9.45 -1.07
C ARG A 54 -5.73 9.54 0.35
N SER A 55 -6.41 8.50 0.84
CA SER A 55 -6.98 8.49 2.19
C SER A 55 -5.90 8.66 3.27
N ILE A 56 -4.74 8.02 3.10
CA ILE A 56 -3.59 8.15 4.00
C ILE A 56 -3.02 9.58 3.93
N GLY A 57 -2.84 10.10 2.72
CA GLY A 57 -2.31 11.45 2.50
C GLY A 57 -3.19 12.52 3.13
N ASP A 58 -4.51 12.41 2.97
CA ASP A 58 -5.48 13.33 3.55
C ASP A 58 -5.49 13.25 5.09
N ASP A 59 -5.39 12.05 5.67
CA ASP A 59 -5.34 11.87 7.13
C ASP A 59 -4.06 12.44 7.74
N ILE A 60 -2.88 12.12 7.17
CA ILE A 60 -1.59 12.66 7.62
C ILE A 60 -1.56 14.17 7.44
N ARG A 61 -1.99 14.69 6.28
CA ARG A 61 -2.07 16.13 6.01
C ARG A 61 -2.93 16.83 7.04
N ARG A 62 -4.13 16.31 7.32
CA ARG A 62 -5.06 16.91 8.28
C ARG A 62 -4.44 16.97 9.68
N ASN A 63 -3.81 15.89 10.13
CA ASN A 63 -3.25 15.81 11.47
C ASN A 63 -1.95 16.64 11.62
N ILE A 64 -1.10 16.73 10.59
CA ILE A 64 0.04 17.66 10.57
C ILE A 64 -0.44 19.12 10.48
N SER A 65 -1.47 19.42 9.68
CA SER A 65 -1.97 20.80 9.55
C SER A 65 -2.62 21.30 10.84
N ALA A 66 -3.21 20.39 11.62
CA ALA A 66 -3.76 20.68 12.93
C ALA A 66 -2.69 20.70 14.03
N SER A 67 -1.46 20.27 13.75
CA SER A 67 -0.40 20.21 14.76
C SER A 67 0.41 21.49 14.85
N GLY A 68 1.11 21.67 15.97
CA GLY A 68 2.22 22.60 16.07
C GLY A 68 3.35 22.26 15.08
N SER A 69 4.25 23.23 14.83
CA SER A 69 5.49 22.92 14.11
C SER A 69 6.38 22.02 14.95
N PHE A 70 6.98 21.00 14.34
CA PHE A 70 7.86 20.03 15.01
C PHE A 70 9.19 19.84 14.28
N THR A 71 10.15 19.21 14.95
CA THR A 71 11.46 18.89 14.39
C THR A 71 11.51 17.44 13.91
N LEU A 72 12.09 17.19 12.74
CA LEU A 72 12.17 15.83 12.19
C LEU A 72 13.00 14.89 13.08
N SER A 73 14.07 15.37 13.73
CA SER A 73 14.94 14.53 14.57
C SER A 73 14.24 13.89 15.77
N THR A 74 13.13 14.46 16.22
CA THR A 74 12.36 13.96 17.37
C THR A 74 11.07 13.28 16.95
N ASN A 75 10.41 13.79 15.91
CA ASN A 75 9.07 13.38 15.54
C ASN A 75 9.02 12.40 14.36
N TYR A 76 10.08 12.32 13.57
CA TYR A 76 10.16 11.45 12.39
C TYR A 76 11.39 10.56 12.47
N LEU A 77 11.15 9.27 12.76
CA LEU A 77 12.20 8.31 13.07
C LEU A 77 12.05 7.10 12.18
N THR A 78 13.08 6.79 11.39
CA THR A 78 13.08 5.66 10.45
C THR A 78 14.24 4.71 10.71
N ASN A 79 14.03 3.44 10.39
CA ASN A 79 15.05 2.40 10.34
C ASN A 79 14.82 1.51 9.09
N PRO A 80 15.69 0.53 8.80
CA PRO A 80 15.48 -0.37 7.66
C PRO A 80 14.19 -1.21 7.74
N ALA A 81 13.57 -1.33 8.91
CA ALA A 81 12.34 -2.09 9.07
C ALA A 81 11.07 -1.27 8.80
N GLY A 82 11.14 0.06 8.93
CA GLY A 82 10.00 0.95 8.86
C GLY A 82 10.27 2.28 9.55
N GLY A 83 9.26 2.81 10.24
CA GLY A 83 9.43 4.06 10.95
C GLY A 83 8.20 4.52 11.71
N ARG A 84 8.33 5.73 12.26
CA ARG A 84 7.36 6.39 13.12
C ARG A 84 7.31 7.87 12.83
N LEU A 85 6.09 8.42 12.90
CA LEU A 85 5.82 9.83 12.79
C LEU A 85 4.85 10.25 13.89
N CYS A 86 5.33 10.99 14.88
CA CYS A 86 4.52 11.45 16.00
C CYS A 86 4.15 12.91 15.81
N VAL A 87 2.85 13.20 15.77
CA VAL A 87 2.27 14.52 15.51
C VAL A 87 1.18 14.81 16.52
N ASP A 88 1.45 15.73 17.44
CA ASP A 88 0.59 16.16 18.57
C ASP A 88 -0.24 15.04 19.22
N ASN A 89 -1.42 14.73 18.68
CA ASN A 89 -2.37 13.77 19.24
C ASN A 89 -2.24 12.34 18.71
N TYR A 90 -1.45 12.12 17.65
CA TYR A 90 -1.39 10.84 16.96
C TYR A 90 0.03 10.44 16.57
N SER A 91 0.28 9.14 16.58
CA SER A 91 1.51 8.54 16.08
C SER A 91 1.19 7.58 14.95
N TYR A 92 1.84 7.77 13.81
CA TYR A 92 1.82 6.84 12.69
C TYR A 92 3.00 5.89 12.83
N LEU A 93 2.73 4.59 12.72
CA LEU A 93 3.76 3.56 12.72
C LEU A 93 3.60 2.75 11.45
N TRP A 94 4.70 2.44 10.78
CA TRP A 94 4.69 1.62 9.58
C TRP A 94 5.87 0.66 9.52
N ASN A 95 5.70 -0.38 8.72
CA ASN A 95 6.76 -1.30 8.33
C ASN A 95 6.92 -1.29 6.81
N TYR A 96 8.16 -1.44 6.36
CA TYR A 96 8.43 -1.66 4.95
C TYR A 96 8.13 -3.09 4.54
N ALA A 97 7.64 -3.27 3.31
CA ALA A 97 7.30 -4.58 2.75
C ALA A 97 8.47 -5.58 2.87
N ASP A 98 9.69 -5.12 2.55
CA ASP A 98 10.91 -5.93 2.61
C ASP A 98 11.21 -6.45 4.02
N ALA A 99 10.98 -5.62 5.03
CA ALA A 99 11.20 -5.98 6.42
C ALA A 99 10.18 -7.01 6.92
N ILE A 100 8.92 -6.86 6.52
CA ILE A 100 7.85 -7.81 6.83
C ILE A 100 8.19 -9.18 6.21
N GLN A 101 8.56 -9.19 4.92
CA GLN A 101 8.82 -10.45 4.20
C GLN A 101 10.10 -11.17 4.65
N SER A 102 11.16 -10.42 4.94
CA SER A 102 12.42 -10.99 5.45
C SER A 102 12.34 -11.46 6.91
N GLY A 103 11.23 -11.18 7.61
CA GLY A 103 11.08 -11.51 9.02
C GLY A 103 12.00 -10.68 9.92
N ASN A 104 12.28 -9.43 9.54
CA ASN A 104 13.17 -8.55 10.29
C ASN A 104 12.68 -8.37 11.74
N PRO A 105 13.54 -8.55 12.76
CA PRO A 105 13.13 -8.49 14.17
C PRO A 105 12.67 -7.10 14.62
N ASN A 106 13.01 -6.05 13.88
CA ASN A 106 12.62 -4.67 14.17
C ASN A 106 11.26 -4.27 13.56
N VAL A 107 10.57 -5.21 12.91
CA VAL A 107 9.20 -5.00 12.43
C VAL A 107 8.30 -4.70 13.63
N VAL A 108 7.59 -3.58 13.56
CA VAL A 108 6.63 -3.19 14.58
C VAL A 108 5.43 -4.14 14.54
N ARG A 109 4.97 -4.56 15.71
CA ARG A 109 3.82 -5.44 15.88
C ARG A 109 2.93 -4.91 16.99
N TYR A 110 1.72 -5.43 17.07
CA TYR A 110 0.89 -5.29 18.25
C TYR A 110 1.48 -6.11 19.42
N ALA A 111 1.56 -5.49 20.59
CA ALA A 111 2.02 -6.14 21.82
C ALA A 111 1.13 -7.34 22.19
N THR A 112 1.66 -8.26 23.00
CA THR A 112 0.84 -9.36 23.51
C THR A 112 -0.19 -8.85 24.54
N GLY A 113 -1.34 -9.53 24.61
CA GLY A 113 -2.36 -9.25 25.63
C GLY A 113 -3.45 -8.24 25.24
N GLY A 114 -3.66 -7.98 23.95
CA GLY A 114 -4.78 -7.18 23.43
C GLY A 114 -5.47 -7.84 22.23
N SER A 115 -6.47 -7.14 21.66
CA SER A 115 -7.35 -7.65 20.60
C SER A 115 -6.65 -8.03 19.29
N ARG A 116 -5.45 -7.51 19.03
CA ARG A 116 -4.64 -7.79 17.83
C ARG A 116 -3.27 -8.38 18.18
N SER A 117 -3.20 -9.07 19.32
CA SER A 117 -1.95 -9.56 19.92
C SER A 117 -1.04 -10.28 18.92
N GLY A 118 0.15 -9.71 18.67
CA GLY A 118 1.19 -10.32 17.84
C GLY A 118 1.08 -10.05 16.33
N GLU A 119 -0.02 -9.42 15.87
CA GLU A 119 -0.21 -9.07 14.47
C GLU A 119 0.84 -8.03 14.01
N THR A 120 1.34 -8.22 12.78
CA THR A 120 2.27 -7.28 12.15
C THR A 120 1.51 -6.10 11.58
N ILE A 121 1.93 -4.89 11.93
CA ILE A 121 1.33 -3.67 11.36
C ILE A 121 1.90 -3.41 9.96
N ARG A 122 1.10 -2.77 9.10
CA ARG A 122 1.57 -2.24 7.82
C ARG A 122 1.70 -0.73 7.88
N LEU A 123 0.59 -0.06 8.19
CA LEU A 123 0.53 1.35 8.51
C LEU A 123 -0.65 1.58 9.46
N VAL A 124 -0.36 1.98 10.69
CA VAL A 124 -1.37 2.28 11.71
C VAL A 124 -1.25 3.71 12.17
N LYS A 125 -2.39 4.30 12.51
CA LYS A 125 -2.50 5.50 13.32
C LYS A 125 -2.95 5.13 14.72
N VAL A 126 -2.22 5.62 15.72
CA VAL A 126 -2.51 5.37 17.14
C VAL A 126 -2.67 6.70 17.87
N PRO A 127 -3.69 6.89 18.73
CA PRO A 127 -3.77 8.06 19.59
C PRO A 127 -2.60 8.09 20.58
N ASP A 128 -1.79 9.13 20.52
CA ASP A 128 -0.57 9.29 21.30
C ASP A 128 -0.31 10.77 21.61
N PRO A 129 -1.12 11.39 22.51
CA PRO A 129 -0.97 12.80 22.87
C PRO A 129 0.36 13.11 23.58
N SER A 130 1.07 12.08 24.05
CA SER A 130 2.37 12.19 24.68
C SER A 130 3.56 12.04 23.73
N GLY A 131 3.33 11.68 22.46
CA GLY A 131 4.40 11.34 21.51
C GLY A 131 5.29 10.18 21.96
N ALA A 132 4.77 9.29 22.82
CA ALA A 132 5.55 8.25 23.48
C ALA A 132 6.04 7.16 22.51
N TYR A 133 5.41 6.99 21.35
CA TYR A 133 5.93 6.10 20.31
C TYR A 133 7.21 6.63 19.64
N CYS A 134 7.50 7.93 19.72
CA CYS A 134 8.77 8.49 19.26
C CYS A 134 9.79 8.67 20.39
N ALA A 135 9.39 8.46 21.65
CA ALA A 135 10.32 8.51 22.77
C ALA A 135 11.40 7.43 22.65
N ARG A 136 12.64 7.81 22.94
CA ARG A 136 13.81 6.91 22.90
C ARG A 136 14.43 6.77 24.29
N SER A 137 14.89 5.56 24.58
CA SER A 137 15.82 5.28 25.67
C SER A 137 17.14 4.85 25.05
N GLY A 138 18.08 5.78 24.94
CA GLY A 138 19.30 5.61 24.16
C GLY A 138 19.00 5.41 22.67
N SER A 139 19.46 4.29 22.11
CA SER A 139 19.22 3.96 20.70
C SER A 139 17.84 3.31 20.43
N THR A 140 17.14 2.85 21.47
CA THR A 140 15.93 2.03 21.35
C THR A 140 14.66 2.87 21.55
N PHE A 141 13.59 2.53 20.86
CA PHE A 141 12.26 3.09 21.13
C PHE A 141 11.73 2.60 22.47
N VAL A 142 11.19 3.50 23.29
CA VAL A 142 10.54 3.14 24.56
C VAL A 142 9.42 2.12 24.31
N TYR A 143 8.65 2.29 23.23
CA TYR A 143 7.60 1.36 22.83
C TYR A 143 7.90 0.71 21.49
N ALA A 144 8.62 -0.42 21.46
CA ALA A 144 8.91 -1.14 20.21
C ALA A 144 7.64 -1.66 19.50
N THR A 145 6.58 -1.93 20.25
CA THR A 145 5.29 -2.48 19.78
C THR A 145 4.13 -1.53 20.06
N VAL A 146 3.00 -1.71 19.37
CA VAL A 146 1.75 -1.04 19.72
C VAL A 146 1.21 -1.65 21.01
N ARG A 147 1.28 -0.89 22.11
CA ARG A 147 0.83 -1.28 23.46
C ARG A 147 -0.56 -1.92 23.46
N ALA A 148 -0.76 -2.88 24.37
CA ALA A 148 -2.05 -3.56 24.56
C ALA A 148 -3.21 -2.57 24.78
N SER A 149 -2.98 -1.50 25.55
CA SER A 149 -3.97 -0.45 25.82
C SER A 149 -4.36 0.40 24.61
N ASP A 150 -3.57 0.38 23.55
CA ASP A 150 -3.77 1.21 22.36
C ASP A 150 -4.33 0.43 21.17
N GLN A 151 -4.43 -0.90 21.24
CA GLN A 151 -4.79 -1.74 20.10
C GLN A 151 -6.21 -1.47 19.59
N ASP A 152 -7.17 -1.33 20.50
CA ASP A 152 -8.58 -1.08 20.12
C ASP A 152 -8.80 0.34 19.58
N ARG A 153 -7.88 1.25 19.89
CA ARG A 153 -7.91 2.64 19.42
C ARG A 153 -7.06 2.84 18.17
N ALA A 154 -6.30 1.83 17.75
CA ALA A 154 -5.44 1.88 16.59
C ALA A 154 -6.26 1.72 15.30
N SER A 155 -6.16 2.71 14.42
CA SER A 155 -6.75 2.68 13.10
C SER A 155 -5.73 2.13 12.10
N GLU A 156 -6.03 0.98 11.50
CA GLU A 156 -5.26 0.43 10.38
C GLU A 156 -5.58 1.23 9.13
N LEU A 157 -4.58 1.95 8.60
CA LEU A 157 -4.70 2.73 7.37
C LEU A 157 -4.37 1.90 6.14
N LEU A 158 -3.56 0.86 6.30
CA LEU A 158 -3.35 -0.19 5.30
C LEU A 158 -3.73 -1.53 5.91
N GLN A 159 -4.98 -1.92 5.70
CA GLN A 159 -5.49 -3.19 6.19
C GLN A 159 -4.94 -4.36 5.37
N SER A 160 -4.86 -5.53 6.02
CA SER A 160 -4.61 -6.80 5.36
C SER A 160 -5.92 -7.26 4.67
N GLY A 161 -6.18 -6.78 3.45
CA GLY A 161 -7.31 -7.21 2.62
C GLY A 161 -6.92 -8.18 1.49
N ASP A 162 -7.83 -8.38 0.52
CA ASP A 162 -7.64 -9.27 -0.65
C ASP A 162 -6.42 -8.90 -1.51
N ARG A 163 -6.00 -7.63 -1.46
CA ARG A 163 -4.78 -7.14 -2.12
C ARG A 163 -3.87 -6.61 -1.02
N LEU A 164 -2.91 -7.42 -0.62
CA LEU A 164 -1.95 -7.05 0.42
C LEU A 164 -1.13 -5.84 -0.02
N LEU A 165 -1.50 -4.62 0.39
CA LEU A 165 -0.77 -3.39 0.09
C LEU A 165 0.21 -3.06 1.22
N SER A 166 1.43 -2.64 0.86
CA SER A 166 2.49 -2.30 1.81
C SER A 166 3.11 -0.94 1.49
N ILE A 167 3.75 -0.35 2.49
CA ILE A 167 4.66 0.77 2.32
C ILE A 167 6.00 0.24 1.80
N HIS A 168 6.53 0.87 0.76
CA HIS A 168 7.86 0.59 0.20
C HIS A 168 8.85 1.70 0.53
N GLN A 169 8.37 2.93 0.60
CA GLN A 169 9.17 4.10 0.94
C GLN A 169 8.31 5.09 1.71
N PHE A 170 8.88 5.77 2.69
CA PHE A 170 8.23 6.85 3.43
C PHE A 170 9.30 7.86 3.84
N ALA A 171 9.19 9.07 3.32
CA ALA A 171 10.15 10.16 3.49
C ALA A 171 9.41 11.43 3.91
N LEU A 172 9.83 12.05 5.00
CA LEU A 172 9.38 13.36 5.43
C LEU A 172 10.58 14.31 5.47
N THR A 173 10.52 15.40 4.73
CA THR A 173 11.56 16.42 4.69
C THR A 173 11.00 17.79 5.03
N THR A 174 11.86 18.66 5.54
CA THR A 174 11.57 20.07 5.78
C THR A 174 12.87 20.86 5.67
N SER A 175 12.78 22.13 5.32
CA SER A 175 13.92 23.05 5.29
C SER A 175 13.73 24.17 6.30
N SER A 176 14.83 24.69 6.85
CA SER A 176 14.82 25.88 7.72
C SER A 176 14.37 27.13 6.97
N ALA A 177 14.57 27.20 5.65
CA ALA A 177 14.15 28.31 4.80
C ALA A 177 12.62 28.42 4.63
N VAL A 178 11.89 27.41 5.09
CA VAL A 178 10.43 27.32 4.92
C VAL A 178 9.73 27.26 6.29
N ALA A 179 10.38 27.84 7.29
CA ALA A 179 9.80 28.13 8.59
C ALA A 179 9.61 29.64 8.72
N ASP A 180 8.43 30.06 9.16
CA ASP A 180 8.15 31.45 9.52
C ASP A 180 8.21 31.57 11.05
N PRO A 181 9.27 32.18 11.62
CA PRO A 181 9.43 32.29 13.06
C PRO A 181 8.41 33.24 13.70
N ALA A 182 7.79 34.16 12.94
CA ALA A 182 6.79 35.08 13.48
C ALA A 182 5.44 34.38 13.70
N THR A 183 5.07 33.45 12.81
CA THR A 183 3.82 32.69 12.90
C THR A 183 4.00 31.27 13.46
N GLY A 184 5.24 30.83 13.70
CA GLY A 184 5.56 29.46 14.12
C GLY A 184 5.19 28.41 13.07
N GLN A 185 5.09 28.80 11.80
CA GLN A 185 4.64 27.92 10.73
C GLN A 185 5.81 27.25 10.03
N ARG A 186 5.57 26.04 9.52
CA ARG A 186 6.58 25.28 8.78
C ARG A 186 5.96 24.44 7.66
N LEU A 187 6.63 24.35 6.52
CA LEU A 187 6.28 23.40 5.46
C LEU A 187 7.04 22.09 5.60
N TYR A 188 6.33 21.00 5.37
CA TYR A 188 6.84 19.63 5.28
C TYR A 188 6.49 19.05 3.93
N GLN A 189 7.41 18.30 3.35
CA GLN A 189 7.20 17.54 2.13
C GLN A 189 7.22 16.06 2.49
N LEU A 190 6.06 15.41 2.34
CA LEU A 190 5.89 13.98 2.56
C LEU A 190 5.88 13.29 1.21
N SER A 191 6.71 12.25 1.07
CA SER A 191 6.77 11.37 -0.09
C SER A 191 6.66 9.92 0.39
N TYR A 192 5.74 9.15 -0.16
CA TYR A 192 5.58 7.75 0.22
C TYR A 192 5.15 6.90 -0.98
N THR A 193 5.61 5.66 -0.99
CA THR A 193 5.32 4.68 -2.05
C THR A 193 4.51 3.55 -1.45
N ILE A 194 3.32 3.34 -2.01
CA ILE A 194 2.42 2.23 -1.65
C ILE A 194 2.27 1.33 -2.85
N GLY A 195 2.28 0.02 -2.62
CA GLY A 195 2.02 -0.94 -3.68
C GLY A 195 1.78 -2.34 -3.15
N THR A 196 1.73 -3.29 -4.06
CA THR A 196 1.63 -4.72 -3.76
C THR A 196 2.75 -5.12 -2.79
N GLY A 197 2.37 -5.84 -1.75
CA GLY A 197 3.26 -6.28 -0.68
C GLY A 197 4.16 -7.44 -1.09
N GLU A 198 3.91 -8.08 -2.23
CA GLU A 198 4.77 -9.08 -2.87
C GLU A 198 5.99 -8.39 -3.49
N VAL A 199 7.05 -8.25 -2.71
CA VAL A 199 8.24 -7.51 -3.15
C VAL A 199 8.96 -8.19 -4.32
N ALA A 200 8.83 -9.51 -4.47
CA ALA A 200 9.41 -10.24 -5.59
C ALA A 200 8.81 -9.86 -6.95
N ALA A 201 7.59 -9.28 -6.96
CA ALA A 201 6.92 -8.83 -8.19
C ALA A 201 7.29 -7.39 -8.60
N LEU A 202 8.13 -6.70 -7.81
CA LEU A 202 8.55 -5.32 -8.03
C LEU A 202 10.01 -5.24 -8.47
N THR A 203 10.38 -4.13 -9.09
CA THR A 203 11.78 -3.77 -9.32
C THR A 203 12.54 -3.61 -8.00
N THR A 204 13.87 -3.69 -8.05
CA THR A 204 14.74 -3.60 -6.86
C THR A 204 14.56 -2.31 -6.08
N ASP A 205 14.28 -1.20 -6.77
CA ASP A 205 14.01 0.13 -6.20
C ASP A 205 12.56 0.32 -5.76
N ARG A 206 11.69 -0.71 -5.91
CA ARG A 206 10.28 -0.69 -5.55
C ARG A 206 9.45 0.41 -6.23
N SER A 207 9.94 0.96 -7.35
CA SER A 207 9.27 2.04 -8.08
C SER A 207 8.28 1.54 -9.12
N SER A 208 8.43 0.30 -9.58
CA SER A 208 7.59 -0.28 -10.64
C SER A 208 7.43 -1.79 -10.50
N CYS A 209 6.46 -2.33 -11.24
CA CYS A 209 6.24 -3.78 -11.37
C CYS A 209 7.20 -4.40 -12.38
N LEU A 210 7.60 -5.65 -12.14
CA LEU A 210 8.39 -6.40 -13.11
C LEU A 210 7.62 -6.59 -14.43
N PRO A 211 8.32 -6.56 -15.58
CA PRO A 211 7.69 -6.74 -16.88
C PRO A 211 7.21 -8.18 -17.09
N PRO A 212 6.24 -8.41 -17.99
CA PRO A 212 5.82 -9.76 -18.37
C PRO A 212 7.00 -10.61 -18.84
N GLY A 213 7.09 -11.84 -18.34
CA GLY A 213 8.17 -12.78 -18.68
C GLY A 213 9.39 -12.75 -17.76
N ALA A 214 9.48 -11.78 -16.83
CA ALA A 214 10.46 -11.83 -15.76
C ALA A 214 10.07 -12.86 -14.69
N ALA A 215 11.06 -13.48 -14.04
CA ALA A 215 10.82 -14.36 -12.90
C ALA A 215 10.09 -13.58 -11.79
N ASN A 216 9.03 -14.18 -11.23
CA ASN A 216 8.15 -13.59 -10.20
C ASN A 216 7.29 -12.40 -10.63
N ALA A 217 7.22 -12.07 -11.93
CA ALA A 217 6.34 -11.01 -12.40
C ALA A 217 4.87 -11.35 -12.14
N ASN A 218 4.15 -10.46 -11.46
CA ASN A 218 2.72 -10.60 -11.18
C ASN A 218 1.92 -9.52 -11.91
N PHE A 219 1.78 -9.64 -13.24
CA PHE A 219 1.16 -8.60 -14.05
C PHE A 219 -0.33 -8.35 -13.74
N SER A 220 -1.03 -9.36 -13.23
CA SER A 220 -2.47 -9.28 -12.91
C SER A 220 -2.75 -8.51 -11.62
N TYR A 221 -1.84 -8.54 -10.64
CA TYR A 221 -2.08 -7.99 -9.31
C TYR A 221 -1.04 -6.98 -8.83
N CYS A 222 0.09 -6.85 -9.53
CA CYS A 222 1.10 -5.87 -9.18
C CYS A 222 0.66 -4.45 -9.52
N ALA A 223 0.72 -3.57 -8.51
CA ALA A 223 0.59 -2.13 -8.66
C ALA A 223 1.47 -1.44 -7.62
N VAL A 224 2.07 -0.32 -8.00
CA VAL A 224 2.83 0.54 -7.09
C VAL A 224 2.70 1.98 -7.54
N GLN A 225 2.56 2.90 -6.58
CA GLN A 225 2.38 4.31 -6.84
C GLN A 225 3.10 5.12 -5.76
N GLN A 226 3.79 6.16 -6.22
CA GLN A 226 4.34 7.18 -5.35
C GLN A 226 3.34 8.34 -5.19
N PHE A 227 3.24 8.83 -3.96
CA PHE A 227 2.45 9.98 -3.56
C PHE A 227 3.36 11.03 -2.95
N GLU A 228 3.11 12.28 -3.31
CA GLU A 228 3.88 13.42 -2.83
C GLU A 228 2.94 14.55 -2.45
N LEU A 229 3.17 15.12 -1.27
CA LEU A 229 2.32 16.17 -0.73
C LEU A 229 3.12 17.15 0.12
N VAL A 230 2.75 18.43 0.02
CA VAL A 230 3.31 19.52 0.82
C VAL A 230 2.27 19.92 1.85
N ILE A 231 2.69 19.96 3.12
CA ILE A 231 1.82 20.24 4.26
C ILE A 231 2.38 21.42 5.04
N ARG A 232 1.51 22.35 5.44
CA ARG A 232 1.83 23.42 6.39
C ARG A 232 1.39 23.00 7.78
N ALA A 233 2.28 23.05 8.76
CA ALA A 233 1.97 22.91 10.17
C ALA A 233 2.25 24.22 10.92
N GLY A 234 1.71 24.33 12.14
CA GLY A 234 1.86 25.49 13.01
C GLY A 234 0.78 26.53 12.79
N ASN A 235 0.31 27.10 13.89
CA ASN A 235 -0.52 28.30 13.90
C ASN A 235 -0.27 29.04 15.22
N GLY A 236 0.82 29.79 15.27
CA GLY A 236 1.24 30.56 16.45
C GLY A 236 0.58 31.94 16.58
N VAL A 237 -0.37 32.29 15.72
CA VAL A 237 -1.17 33.50 15.89
C VAL A 237 -2.28 33.25 16.91
N ASN A 238 -1.98 33.57 18.17
CA ASN A 238 -2.97 34.00 19.16
C ASN A 238 -3.14 35.51 19.08
#